data_AF-A0A938M017-F1
#
_entry.id   AF-A0A938M017-F1
#
_cell.length_a   1.000
_cell.length_b   1.000
_cell.length_c   1.000
_cell.angle_alpha   90.00
_cell.angle_beta   90.00
_cell.angle_gamma   90.00
#
_symmetry.space_group_name_H-M   'P 1'
#
loop_
_entity.id
_entity.type
_entity.pdbx_description
1 polymer ?
#
loop_
_entity_poly.entity_id
_entity_poly.type
_entity_poly.pdbx_seq_one_letter_code
_entity_poly.pdbx_strand_id
1 'polypeptide(L)'
;MALTGLDIFKLLPKTNCKKCGFPTCLAFAMQLAQKKVELSKCPDVSEAAKAKLGAAAAPPMRLVTIGVPPKELKIGAETVLFRHEAKFVSPAGVAVTLDDDLDSAALAARVDKINKLKFFRVGTDIEIDCVAVVNKSASADKFVAAAKAAAGTRFGLVLSSKSADNLKAALAVCAAKKPLLHAADASNFAAMAALSKESKCPLAVTAPT
;
A
#
# COMPACT_ATOMS: atom_id res chain seq x y z
N MET A 1 -3.72 10.44 18.06
CA MET A 1 -4.27 9.82 19.28
C MET A 1 -5.66 9.31 18.97
N ALA A 2 -6.00 8.08 19.35
CA ALA A 2 -7.38 7.61 19.22
C ALA A 2 -8.29 8.51 20.06
N LEU A 3 -9.41 8.98 19.50
CA LEU A 3 -10.39 9.75 20.26
C LEU A 3 -10.95 8.88 21.38
N THR A 4 -11.02 9.42 22.60
CA THR A 4 -11.71 8.74 23.69
C THR A 4 -13.21 8.74 23.41
N GLY A 5 -13.96 7.82 24.02
CA GLY A 5 -15.42 7.83 23.88
C GLY A 5 -16.06 9.14 24.36
N LEU A 6 -15.41 9.88 25.27
CA LEU A 6 -15.85 11.22 25.69
C LEU A 6 -15.63 12.26 24.60
N ASP A 7 -14.50 12.22 23.89
CA ASP A 7 -14.22 13.15 22.79
C ASP A 7 -15.17 12.92 21.62
N ILE A 8 -15.51 11.66 21.36
CA ILE A 8 -16.53 11.29 20.36
C ILE A 8 -17.90 11.79 20.79
N PHE A 9 -18.29 11.57 22.05
CA PHE A 9 -19.59 12.00 22.57
C PHE A 9 -19.81 13.52 22.49
N LYS A 10 -18.75 14.33 22.66
CA LYS A 10 -18.82 15.80 22.50
C LYS A 10 -19.23 16.22 21.09
N LEU A 11 -18.93 15.42 20.07
CA LEU A 11 -19.19 15.68 18.65
C LEU A 11 -20.51 15.06 18.17
N LEU A 12 -21.15 14.20 18.96
CA LEU A 12 -22.44 13.60 18.62
C LEU A 12 -23.61 14.55 18.91
N PRO A 13 -24.81 14.31 18.33
CA PRO A 13 -26.00 15.14 18.54
C PRO A 13 -26.58 15.15 19.96
N LYS A 14 -26.15 14.20 20.82
CA LYS A 14 -26.61 14.02 22.21
C LYS A 14 -28.13 13.86 22.38
N THR A 15 -28.84 13.45 21.33
CA THR A 15 -30.30 13.26 21.34
C THR A 15 -30.75 12.00 22.08
N ASN A 16 -29.87 11.01 22.26
CA ASN A 16 -30.19 9.69 22.81
C ASN A 16 -31.41 9.03 22.12
N CYS A 17 -31.58 9.27 20.82
CA CYS A 17 -32.77 8.87 20.05
C CYS A 17 -32.88 7.36 19.78
N LYS A 18 -31.85 6.56 20.11
CA LYS A 18 -31.74 5.11 19.90
C LYS A 18 -31.86 4.63 18.45
N LYS A 19 -31.95 5.51 17.46
CA LYS A 19 -32.02 5.16 16.02
C LYS A 19 -30.79 4.37 15.52
N CYS A 20 -29.64 4.54 16.16
CA CYS A 20 -28.42 3.78 15.85
C CYS A 20 -28.37 2.38 16.50
N GLY A 21 -29.42 1.97 17.24
CA GLY A 21 -29.48 0.70 17.95
C GLY A 21 -28.80 0.68 19.32
N PHE A 22 -28.30 1.83 19.80
CA PHE A 22 -27.66 1.96 21.12
C PHE A 22 -28.55 2.73 22.10
N PRO A 23 -28.53 2.36 23.40
CA PRO A 23 -29.40 2.96 24.41
C PRO A 23 -29.14 4.45 24.66
N THR A 24 -27.89 4.91 24.46
CA THR A 24 -27.48 6.31 24.60
C THR A 24 -26.43 6.69 23.55
N CYS A 25 -26.30 7.99 23.27
CA CYS A 25 -25.23 8.51 22.42
C CYS A 25 -23.84 8.25 23.02
N LEU A 26 -23.71 8.20 24.36
CA LEU A 26 -22.47 7.84 25.03
C LEU A 26 -22.12 6.36 24.81
N ALA A 27 -23.10 5.45 24.88
CA ALA A 27 -22.88 4.04 24.58
C ALA A 27 -22.43 3.84 23.13
N PHE A 28 -23.04 4.56 22.18
CA PHE A 28 -22.58 4.57 20.79
C PHE A 28 -21.15 5.11 20.65
N ALA A 29 -20.81 6.21 21.34
CA ALA A 29 -19.48 6.80 21.31
C ALA A 29 -18.39 5.86 21.85
N MET A 30 -18.66 5.11 22.93
CA MET A 30 -17.73 4.13 23.48
C MET A 30 -17.49 2.96 22.51
N GLN A 31 -18.53 2.51 21.82
CA GLN A 31 -18.42 1.45 20.81
C GLN A 31 -17.68 1.93 19.56
N LEU A 32 -17.86 3.21 19.19
CA LEU A 32 -17.13 3.86 18.10
C LEU A 32 -15.63 3.99 18.43
N ALA A 33 -15.29 4.39 19.66
CA ALA A 33 -13.90 4.46 20.14
C ALA A 33 -13.20 3.08 20.09
N GLN A 34 -13.95 2.02 20.37
CA GLN A 34 -13.48 0.63 20.30
C GLN A 34 -13.47 0.06 18.88
N LYS A 35 -13.84 0.85 17.85
CA LYS A 35 -13.96 0.42 16.44
C LYS A 35 -14.92 -0.76 16.22
N LYS A 36 -15.87 -0.99 17.13
CA LYS A 36 -16.88 -2.06 17.04
C LYS A 36 -18.09 -1.67 16.19
N VAL A 37 -18.23 -0.38 15.90
CA VAL A 37 -19.32 0.17 15.11
C VAL A 37 -18.80 1.30 14.23
N GLU A 38 -19.47 1.53 13.10
CA GLU A 38 -19.17 2.62 12.19
C GLU A 38 -20.02 3.87 12.49
N LEU A 39 -19.46 5.05 12.19
CA LEU A 39 -20.15 6.33 12.38
C LEU A 39 -21.42 6.45 11.51
N SER A 40 -21.43 5.74 10.37
CA SER A 40 -22.55 5.64 9.43
C SER A 40 -23.86 5.16 10.07
N LYS A 41 -23.81 4.44 11.21
CA LYS A 41 -25.00 3.98 11.93
C LYS A 41 -25.78 5.10 12.64
N CYS A 42 -25.21 6.30 12.80
CA CYS A 42 -25.92 7.44 13.36
C CYS A 42 -26.48 8.32 12.24
N PRO A 43 -27.81 8.30 11.98
CA PRO A 43 -28.40 9.07 10.88
C PRO A 43 -28.39 10.59 11.14
N ASP A 44 -28.38 10.99 12.42
CA ASP A 44 -28.52 12.38 12.84
C ASP A 44 -27.15 13.09 13.00
N VAL A 45 -26.04 12.46 12.60
CA VAL A 45 -24.69 13.03 12.79
C VAL A 45 -24.40 14.11 11.74
N SER A 46 -23.95 15.29 12.19
CA SER A 46 -23.69 16.42 11.30
C SER A 46 -22.48 16.18 10.40
N GLU A 47 -22.46 16.78 9.20
CA GLU A 47 -21.32 16.69 8.27
C GLU A 47 -20.00 17.16 8.91
N ALA A 48 -20.05 18.20 9.74
CA ALA A 48 -18.88 18.69 10.49
C ALA A 48 -18.36 17.64 11.50
N ALA A 49 -19.26 16.90 12.16
CA ALA A 49 -18.89 15.81 13.05
C ALA A 49 -18.36 14.60 12.27
N LYS A 50 -18.92 14.29 11.09
CA LYS A 50 -18.41 13.24 10.18
C LYS A 50 -16.97 13.54 9.75
N ALA A 51 -16.68 14.77 9.37
CA ALA A 51 -15.34 15.17 8.96
C ALA A 51 -14.33 15.02 10.11
N LYS A 52 -14.64 15.54 11.30
CA LYS A 52 -13.74 15.47 12.47
C LYS A 52 -13.55 14.04 12.99
N LEU A 53 -14.63 13.28 13.12
CA LEU A 53 -14.58 11.90 13.61
C LEU A 53 -13.96 10.96 12.56
N GLY A 54 -14.24 11.18 11.27
CA GLY A 54 -13.64 10.41 10.17
C GLY A 54 -12.13 10.64 10.05
N ALA A 55 -11.68 11.90 10.16
CA ALA A 55 -10.25 12.22 10.14
C ALA A 55 -9.50 11.59 11.33
N ALA A 56 -10.14 11.54 12.51
CA ALA A 56 -9.54 10.96 13.70
C ALA A 56 -9.67 9.42 13.80
N ALA A 57 -10.63 8.84 13.08
CA ALA A 57 -10.80 7.38 12.97
C ALA A 57 -9.94 6.78 11.85
N ALA A 58 -9.45 7.59 10.91
CA ALA A 58 -8.52 7.16 9.89
C ALA A 58 -7.28 6.50 10.56
N PRO A 59 -6.84 5.32 10.09
CA PRO A 59 -5.65 4.70 10.63
C PRO A 59 -4.46 5.67 10.49
N PRO A 60 -3.58 5.75 11.50
CA PRO A 60 -2.45 6.69 11.48
C PRO A 60 -1.52 6.45 10.28
N MET A 61 -1.49 5.22 9.76
CA MET A 61 -0.85 4.87 8.50
C MET A 61 -1.90 4.43 7.47
N ARG A 62 -1.86 5.07 6.29
CA ARG A 62 -2.75 4.71 5.18
C ARG A 62 -2.40 3.32 4.64
N LEU A 63 -3.42 2.56 4.25
CA LEU A 63 -3.22 1.32 3.49
C LEU A 63 -2.82 1.65 2.05
N VAL A 64 -1.74 1.04 1.58
CA VAL A 64 -1.27 1.13 0.19
C VAL A 64 -1.20 -0.28 -0.38
N THR A 65 -1.72 -0.46 -1.59
CA THR A 65 -1.72 -1.73 -2.31
C THR A 65 -0.75 -1.66 -3.48
N ILE A 66 0.14 -2.65 -3.57
CA ILE A 66 1.06 -2.85 -4.69
C ILE A 66 0.62 -4.13 -5.40
N GLY A 67 0.48 -4.09 -6.73
CA GLY A 67 -0.01 -5.25 -7.46
C GLY A 67 -1.52 -5.24 -7.72
N VAL A 68 -2.01 -6.37 -8.21
CA VAL A 68 -3.43 -6.66 -8.44
C VAL A 68 -3.76 -8.05 -7.87
N PRO A 69 -5.04 -8.34 -7.55
CA PRO A 69 -5.47 -9.67 -7.13
C PRO A 69 -5.08 -10.75 -8.14
N PRO A 70 -4.80 -12.00 -7.70
CA PRO A 70 -4.90 -12.50 -6.33
C PRO A 70 -3.67 -12.25 -5.46
N LYS A 71 -2.59 -11.70 -6.03
CA LYS A 71 -1.28 -11.60 -5.37
C LYS A 71 -0.86 -10.14 -5.17
N GLU A 72 -1.80 -9.35 -4.66
CA GLU A 72 -1.57 -7.97 -4.26
C GLU A 72 -0.92 -7.91 -2.88
N LEU A 73 0.10 -7.08 -2.74
CA LEU A 73 0.76 -6.79 -1.48
C LEU A 73 0.09 -5.56 -0.84
N LYS A 74 -0.48 -5.74 0.35
CA LYS A 74 -1.08 -4.67 1.14
C LYS A 74 -0.13 -4.30 2.28
N ILE A 75 0.29 -3.04 2.32
CA ILE A 75 1.20 -2.50 3.34
C ILE A 75 0.56 -1.29 4.03
N GLY A 76 0.98 -1.05 5.28
CA GLY A 76 0.45 0.02 6.12
C GLY A 76 -0.75 -0.43 6.96
N ALA A 77 -1.62 0.52 7.32
CA ALA A 77 -2.75 0.31 8.23
C ALA A 77 -2.40 -0.19 9.64
N GLU A 78 -1.14 -0.17 10.06
CA GLU A 78 -0.77 -0.52 11.44
C GLU A 78 -1.17 0.59 12.40
N THR A 79 -1.49 0.17 13.63
CA THR A 79 -2.02 1.06 14.68
C THR A 79 -1.20 1.07 15.96
N VAL A 80 -0.22 0.16 16.10
CA VAL A 80 0.56 -0.04 17.33
C VAL A 80 2.05 -0.09 17.02
N LEU A 81 2.88 0.28 18.01
CA LEU A 81 4.33 0.14 17.93
C LEU A 81 4.80 -1.24 18.39
N PHE A 82 4.14 -1.79 19.41
CA PHE A 82 4.52 -3.07 19.99
C PHE A 82 3.45 -4.14 19.72
N ARG A 83 3.90 -5.30 19.22
CA ARG A 83 3.03 -6.43 18.87
C ARG A 83 2.26 -7.05 20.05
N HIS A 84 2.63 -6.72 21.29
CA HIS A 84 1.95 -7.22 22.48
C HIS A 84 0.77 -6.31 22.89
N GLU A 85 0.72 -5.07 22.41
CA GLU A 85 -0.43 -4.18 22.59
C GLU A 85 -1.56 -4.56 21.65
N ALA A 86 -1.22 -4.85 20.38
CA ALA A 86 -2.12 -5.43 19.39
C ALA A 86 -1.33 -6.16 18.29
N LYS A 87 -2.02 -6.98 17.50
CA LYS A 87 -1.43 -7.70 16.36
C LYS A 87 -1.04 -6.73 15.23
N PHE A 88 0.12 -6.94 14.61
CA PHE A 88 0.45 -6.33 13.32
C PHE A 88 -0.41 -6.92 12.20
N VAL A 89 -1.06 -6.04 11.45
CA VAL A 89 -2.13 -6.39 10.51
C VAL A 89 -1.60 -6.77 9.13
N SER A 90 -0.56 -6.08 8.67
CA SER A 90 -0.01 -6.19 7.32
C SER A 90 1.42 -6.77 7.38
N PRO A 91 1.63 -8.03 6.91
CA PRO A 91 2.97 -8.60 6.82
C PRO A 91 3.91 -7.74 5.97
N ALA A 92 5.20 -7.75 6.32
CA ALA A 92 6.21 -7.06 5.54
C ALA A 92 6.39 -7.73 4.18
N GLY A 93 6.26 -6.95 3.10
CA GLY A 93 6.46 -7.45 1.75
C GLY A 93 7.94 -7.70 1.46
N VAL A 94 8.26 -8.88 0.91
CA VAL A 94 9.61 -9.25 0.51
C VAL A 94 9.74 -9.14 -1.00
N ALA A 95 10.67 -8.29 -1.45
CA ALA A 95 10.97 -8.09 -2.85
C ALA A 95 12.39 -8.59 -3.19
N VAL A 96 12.53 -9.26 -4.34
CA VAL A 96 13.85 -9.68 -4.86
C VAL A 96 14.23 -8.80 -6.05
N THR A 97 15.48 -8.36 -6.08
CA THR A 97 15.99 -7.50 -7.15
C THR A 97 16.23 -8.27 -8.44
N LEU A 98 15.89 -7.63 -9.56
CA LEU A 98 16.19 -8.02 -10.93
C LEU A 98 16.85 -6.83 -11.61
N ASP A 99 18.16 -6.90 -11.79
CA ASP A 99 18.92 -5.85 -12.44
C ASP A 99 18.77 -5.93 -13.97
N ASP A 100 18.70 -4.78 -14.64
CA ASP A 100 18.55 -4.67 -16.10
C ASP A 100 19.87 -4.75 -16.89
N ASP A 101 21.01 -4.79 -16.19
CA ASP A 101 22.35 -4.92 -16.76
C ASP A 101 22.74 -6.37 -17.08
N LEU A 102 21.91 -7.33 -16.67
CA LEU A 102 22.06 -8.74 -17.01
C LEU A 102 21.85 -8.99 -18.51
N ASP A 103 22.63 -9.92 -19.07
CA ASP A 103 22.35 -10.43 -20.42
C ASP A 103 21.01 -11.21 -20.46
N SER A 104 20.49 -11.44 -21.66
CA SER A 104 19.18 -12.06 -21.85
C SER A 104 19.07 -13.46 -21.25
N ALA A 105 20.14 -14.25 -21.28
CA ALA A 105 20.16 -15.61 -20.73
C ALA A 105 20.20 -15.60 -19.20
N ALA A 106 21.05 -14.75 -18.62
CA ALA A 106 21.18 -14.55 -17.18
C ALA A 106 19.89 -13.96 -16.58
N LEU A 107 19.24 -13.04 -17.30
CA LEU A 107 17.97 -12.45 -16.90
C LEU A 107 16.86 -13.51 -16.83
N ALA A 108 16.72 -14.33 -17.87
CA ALA A 108 15.76 -15.44 -17.87
C ALA A 108 16.05 -16.43 -16.73
N ALA A 109 17.31 -16.83 -16.55
CA ALA A 109 17.72 -17.72 -15.47
C ALA A 109 17.44 -17.14 -14.07
N ARG A 110 17.59 -15.83 -13.89
CA ARG A 110 17.28 -15.14 -12.63
C ARG A 110 15.78 -15.09 -12.38
N VAL A 111 14.97 -14.81 -13.41
CA VAL A 111 13.50 -14.85 -13.33
C VAL A 111 13.02 -16.25 -12.96
N ASP A 112 13.61 -17.30 -13.52
CA ASP A 112 13.28 -18.68 -13.18
C ASP A 112 13.62 -19.03 -11.73
N LYS A 113 14.78 -18.57 -11.23
CA LYS A 113 15.14 -18.72 -9.81
C LYS A 113 14.12 -18.02 -8.93
N ILE A 114 13.75 -16.78 -9.25
CA ILE A 114 12.74 -15.98 -8.54
C ILE A 114 11.39 -16.70 -8.48
N ASN A 115 10.92 -17.27 -9.60
CA ASN A 115 9.66 -18.02 -9.65
C ASN A 115 9.65 -19.27 -8.76
N LYS A 116 10.83 -19.83 -8.49
CA LYS A 116 11.06 -20.99 -7.63
C LYS A 116 11.32 -20.64 -6.16
N LEU A 117 11.42 -19.35 -5.80
CA LEU A 117 11.56 -18.90 -4.41
C LEU A 117 10.25 -19.07 -3.64
N LYS A 118 9.96 -20.33 -3.32
CA LYS A 118 8.89 -20.75 -2.43
C LYS A 118 9.40 -21.90 -1.57
N PHE A 119 9.02 -21.93 -0.30
CA PHE A 119 9.30 -23.05 0.59
C PHE A 119 8.14 -23.31 1.51
N PHE A 120 7.90 -24.58 1.80
CA PHE A 120 6.82 -25.02 2.67
C PHE A 120 7.33 -25.13 4.11
N ARG A 121 6.62 -24.48 5.04
CA ARG A 121 6.96 -24.52 6.46
C ARG A 121 5.68 -24.58 7.29
N VAL A 122 5.54 -25.65 8.07
CA VAL A 122 4.45 -25.83 9.06
C VAL A 122 3.07 -25.57 8.43
N GLY A 123 2.74 -26.27 7.34
CA GLY A 123 1.43 -26.15 6.72
C GLY A 123 1.24 -24.94 5.79
N THR A 124 2.24 -24.06 5.67
CA THR A 124 2.12 -22.82 4.88
C THR A 124 3.20 -22.76 3.81
N ASP A 125 2.82 -22.37 2.59
CA ASP A 125 3.75 -21.97 1.55
C ASP A 125 4.21 -20.52 1.79
N ILE A 126 5.50 -20.33 1.96
CA ILE A 126 6.14 -19.02 2.09
C ILE A 126 6.84 -18.71 0.76
N GLU A 127 6.46 -17.60 0.13
CA GLU A 127 7.04 -17.12 -1.11
C GLU A 127 7.27 -15.60 -1.03
N ILE A 128 8.00 -15.07 -2.02
CA ILE A 128 8.20 -13.62 -2.14
C ILE A 128 6.91 -12.92 -2.61
N ASP A 129 6.81 -11.62 -2.38
CA ASP A 129 5.63 -10.83 -2.76
C ASP A 129 5.85 -10.09 -4.09
N CYS A 130 7.05 -9.52 -4.26
CA CYS A 130 7.36 -8.61 -5.36
C CYS A 130 8.69 -8.92 -6.05
N VAL A 131 8.82 -8.47 -7.29
CA VAL A 131 10.10 -8.38 -8.03
C VAL A 131 10.43 -6.92 -8.24
N ALA A 132 11.62 -6.50 -7.80
CA ALA A 132 12.11 -5.15 -7.95
C ALA A 132 13.05 -5.04 -9.16
N VAL A 133 12.57 -4.45 -10.25
CA VAL A 133 13.36 -4.22 -11.46
C VAL A 133 14.19 -2.96 -11.26
N VAL A 134 15.51 -3.08 -11.31
CA VAL A 134 16.45 -1.98 -11.04
C VAL A 134 17.10 -1.53 -12.34
N ASN A 135 16.93 -0.25 -12.67
CA ASN A 135 17.59 0.41 -13.79
C ASN A 135 19.04 0.77 -13.41
N LYS A 136 19.96 -0.19 -13.55
CA LYS A 136 21.40 0.02 -13.40
C LYS A 136 22.04 0.46 -14.73
N SER A 137 21.49 -0.01 -15.84
CA SER A 137 22.06 0.21 -17.17
C SER A 137 21.86 1.63 -17.72
N ALA A 138 20.99 2.45 -17.10
CA ALA A 138 20.51 3.73 -17.60
C ALA A 138 19.78 3.69 -18.96
N SER A 139 19.65 2.50 -19.58
CA SER A 139 19.02 2.32 -20.88
C SER A 139 17.52 2.07 -20.74
N ALA A 140 16.71 2.80 -21.51
CA ALA A 140 15.26 2.59 -21.57
C ALA A 140 14.92 1.19 -22.10
N ASP A 141 15.57 0.74 -23.17
CA ASP A 141 15.25 -0.53 -23.83
C ASP A 141 15.53 -1.75 -22.96
N LYS A 142 16.71 -1.77 -22.31
CA LYS A 142 17.07 -2.85 -21.37
C LYS A 142 16.13 -2.90 -20.18
N PHE A 143 15.76 -1.74 -19.66
CA PHE A 143 14.82 -1.64 -18.55
C PHE A 143 13.41 -2.10 -18.92
N VAL A 144 12.94 -1.75 -20.12
CA VAL A 144 11.66 -2.24 -20.65
C VAL A 144 11.70 -3.76 -20.84
N ALA A 145 12.79 -4.31 -21.36
CA ALA A 145 12.97 -5.76 -21.50
C ALA A 145 12.93 -6.48 -20.15
N ALA A 146 13.65 -5.96 -19.15
CA ALA A 146 13.65 -6.49 -17.78
C ALA A 146 12.26 -6.37 -17.12
N ALA A 147 11.58 -5.24 -17.29
CA ALA A 147 10.21 -5.04 -16.82
C ALA A 147 9.22 -6.01 -17.47
N LYS A 148 9.36 -6.27 -18.78
CA LYS A 148 8.54 -7.24 -19.50
C LYS A 148 8.75 -8.66 -18.98
N ALA A 149 10.00 -9.05 -18.74
CA ALA A 149 10.32 -10.36 -18.17
C ALA A 149 9.76 -10.51 -16.75
N ALA A 150 9.91 -9.48 -15.90
CA ALA A 150 9.32 -9.47 -14.56
C ALA A 150 7.78 -9.48 -14.60
N ALA A 151 7.17 -8.81 -15.58
CA ALA A 151 5.72 -8.83 -15.80
C ALA A 151 5.18 -10.23 -16.12
N GLY A 152 6.00 -11.11 -16.70
CA GLY A 152 5.65 -12.53 -16.90
C GLY A 152 5.58 -13.37 -15.62
N THR A 153 6.12 -12.88 -14.49
CA THR A 153 6.06 -13.62 -13.21
C THR A 153 4.67 -13.54 -12.55
N ARG A 154 4.43 -14.32 -11.49
CA ARG A 154 3.18 -14.21 -10.71
C ARG A 154 3.18 -13.13 -9.63
N PHE A 155 4.32 -12.47 -9.41
CA PHE A 155 4.53 -11.55 -8.29
C PHE A 155 4.15 -10.10 -8.65
N GLY A 156 3.97 -9.29 -7.61
CA GLY A 156 3.90 -7.83 -7.72
C GLY A 156 5.20 -7.25 -8.26
N LEU A 157 5.17 -6.00 -8.72
CA LEU A 157 6.32 -5.36 -9.34
C LEU A 157 6.68 -4.06 -8.63
N VAL A 158 7.99 -3.81 -8.53
CA VAL A 158 8.56 -2.52 -8.15
C VAL A 158 9.48 -2.09 -9.30
N LEU A 159 9.26 -0.91 -9.85
CA LEU A 159 10.09 -0.34 -10.90
C LEU A 159 11.00 0.70 -10.26
N SER A 160 12.31 0.44 -10.25
CA SER A 160 13.31 1.32 -9.65
C SER A 160 14.16 2.02 -10.71
N SER A 161 13.95 3.33 -10.90
CA SER A 161 14.72 4.17 -11.80
C SER A 161 14.70 5.64 -11.34
N LYS A 162 15.80 6.36 -11.59
CA LYS A 162 15.87 7.82 -11.37
C LYS A 162 15.20 8.62 -12.49
N SER A 163 15.18 8.07 -13.70
CA SER A 163 14.56 8.68 -14.87
C SER A 163 13.07 8.37 -14.92
N ALA A 164 12.24 9.43 -14.94
CA ALA A 164 10.79 9.34 -15.10
C ALA A 164 10.40 8.79 -16.48
N ASP A 165 11.18 9.09 -17.51
CA ASP A 165 10.93 8.60 -18.88
C ASP A 165 11.14 7.09 -18.97
N ASN A 166 12.20 6.57 -18.35
CA ASN A 166 12.44 5.12 -18.28
C ASN A 166 11.31 4.41 -17.52
N LEU A 167 10.80 5.01 -16.44
CA LEU A 167 9.65 4.47 -15.71
C LEU A 167 8.38 4.49 -16.54
N LYS A 168 8.12 5.57 -17.28
CA LYS A 168 6.98 5.68 -18.19
C LYS A 168 7.04 4.62 -19.29
N ALA A 169 8.22 4.39 -19.87
CA ALA A 169 8.44 3.35 -20.88
C ALA A 169 8.21 1.93 -20.32
N ALA A 170 8.76 1.62 -19.14
CA ALA A 170 8.54 0.33 -18.49
C ALA A 170 7.08 0.12 -18.06
N LEU A 171 6.43 1.17 -17.57
CA LEU A 171 5.00 1.17 -17.21
C LEU A 171 4.12 0.79 -18.39
N ALA A 172 4.44 1.22 -19.62
CA ALA A 172 3.64 0.87 -20.80
C ALA A 172 3.49 -0.65 -20.99
N VAL A 173 4.48 -1.44 -20.52
CA VAL A 173 4.47 -2.90 -20.65
C VAL A 173 3.90 -3.61 -19.42
N CYS A 174 3.85 -2.95 -18.25
CA CYS A 174 3.46 -3.59 -16.99
C CYS A 174 2.38 -2.85 -16.18
N ALA A 175 1.72 -1.83 -16.75
CA ALA A 175 0.69 -1.03 -16.08
C ALA A 175 -0.47 -1.87 -15.54
N ALA A 176 -0.82 -2.98 -16.22
CA ALA A 176 -1.86 -3.90 -15.78
C ALA A 176 -1.61 -4.48 -14.37
N LYS A 177 -0.34 -4.59 -13.96
CA LYS A 177 0.05 -5.09 -12.64
C LYS A 177 0.08 -4.03 -11.55
N LYS A 178 -0.15 -2.75 -11.85
CA LYS A 178 -0.06 -1.63 -10.88
C LYS A 178 1.23 -1.69 -10.04
N PRO A 179 2.41 -1.58 -10.67
CA PRO A 179 3.69 -1.63 -9.98
C PRO A 179 3.88 -0.47 -8.98
N LEU A 180 4.75 -0.65 -8.00
CA LEU A 180 5.30 0.46 -7.21
C LEU A 180 6.34 1.23 -8.02
N LEU A 181 6.19 2.55 -8.11
CA LEU A 181 7.16 3.43 -8.74
C LEU A 181 8.20 3.87 -7.72
N HIS A 182 9.46 3.55 -7.95
CA HIS A 182 10.58 3.85 -7.07
C HIS A 182 11.64 4.64 -7.86
N ALA A 183 12.01 5.87 -7.49
CA ALA A 183 11.43 6.71 -6.44
C ALA A 183 11.40 8.18 -6.87
N ALA A 184 10.49 8.93 -6.24
CA ALA A 184 10.43 10.38 -6.30
C ALA A 184 11.41 10.99 -5.30
N ASP A 185 12.32 11.83 -5.79
CA ASP A 185 13.25 12.63 -4.99
C ASP A 185 13.00 14.13 -5.16
N ALA A 186 13.80 14.97 -4.50
CA ALA A 186 13.67 16.43 -4.58
C ALA A 186 13.81 17.00 -6.00
N SER A 187 14.47 16.28 -6.92
CA SER A 187 14.72 16.75 -8.29
C SER A 187 13.63 16.33 -9.28
N ASN A 188 12.95 15.20 -9.05
CA ASN A 188 12.01 14.61 -10.02
C ASN A 188 10.57 14.43 -9.50
N PHE A 189 10.27 14.81 -8.25
CA PHE A 189 8.98 14.54 -7.60
C PHE A 189 7.76 14.99 -8.40
N ALA A 190 7.82 16.13 -9.09
CA ALA A 190 6.70 16.67 -9.84
C ALA A 190 6.32 15.77 -11.03
N ALA A 191 7.32 15.34 -11.81
CA ALA A 191 7.13 14.42 -12.93
C ALA A 191 6.67 13.04 -12.45
N MET A 192 7.27 12.54 -11.37
CA MET A 192 6.94 11.24 -10.77
C MET A 192 5.53 11.20 -10.18
N ALA A 193 5.09 12.28 -9.52
CA ALA A 193 3.74 12.42 -8.98
C ALA A 193 2.69 12.48 -10.08
N ALA A 194 2.95 13.21 -11.18
CA ALA A 194 2.08 13.23 -12.35
C ALA A 194 1.93 11.83 -12.95
N LEU A 195 3.05 11.12 -13.16
CA LEU A 195 3.07 9.75 -13.68
C LEU A 195 2.30 8.77 -12.79
N SER A 196 2.49 8.85 -11.46
CA SER A 196 1.76 8.04 -10.48
C SER A 196 0.25 8.32 -10.51
N LYS A 197 -0.14 9.60 -10.62
CA LYS A 197 -1.55 10.01 -10.69
C LYS A 197 -2.23 9.49 -11.97
N GLU A 198 -1.56 9.59 -13.12
CA GLU A 198 -2.06 9.11 -14.41
C GLU A 198 -2.19 7.57 -14.42
N SER A 199 -1.16 6.87 -13.93
CA SER A 199 -1.12 5.40 -13.92
C SER A 199 -1.87 4.76 -12.75
N LYS A 200 -2.32 5.55 -11.77
CA LYS A 200 -2.92 5.11 -10.50
C LYS A 200 -2.05 4.08 -9.75
N CYS A 201 -0.73 4.19 -9.91
CA CYS A 201 0.25 3.33 -9.29
C CYS A 201 0.80 3.96 -8.01
N PRO A 202 1.10 3.18 -6.95
CA PRO A 202 1.74 3.72 -5.76
C PRO A 202 3.14 4.27 -6.07
N LEU A 203 3.54 5.32 -5.35
CA LEU A 203 4.81 6.02 -5.53
C LEU A 203 5.62 6.00 -4.23
N ALA A 204 6.86 5.55 -4.30
CA ALA A 204 7.82 5.68 -3.22
C ALA A 204 8.49 7.06 -3.28
N VAL A 205 8.62 7.71 -2.12
CA VAL A 205 9.31 8.98 -1.94
C VAL A 205 10.63 8.70 -1.22
N THR A 206 11.72 9.25 -1.73
CA THR A 206 13.05 9.13 -1.15
C THR A 206 13.65 10.50 -0.87
N ALA A 207 14.32 10.63 0.27
CA ALA A 207 15.09 11.80 0.65
C ALA A 207 16.36 11.34 1.38
N PRO A 208 17.50 12.03 1.20
CA PRO A 208 18.67 11.78 2.04
C PRO A 208 18.29 12.04 3.50
N THR A 209 18.65 11.10 4.37
CA THR A 209 18.54 11.21 5.82
C THR A 209 19.66 12.03 6.41
#